data_AF-A0A7L0XNN6-F1
#
_entry.id   AF-A0A7L0XNN6-F1
#
_cell.length_a   1.000
_cell.length_b   1.000
_cell.length_c   1.000
_cell.angle_alpha   90.00
_cell.angle_beta   90.00
_cell.angle_gamma   90.00
#
_symmetry.space_group_name_H-M   'P 1'
#
loop_
_entity.id
_entity.type
_entity.pdbx_description
1 polymer ?
#
loop_
_entity_poly.entity_id
_entity_poly.type
_entity_poly.pdbx_seq_one_letter_code
_entity_poly.pdbx_strand_id
1 'polypeptide(L)'
;SDLPEKKMVFKELVANKEDMNKLMLTPRIRYPLPGGSALITFEEAEVAQRIIEMKEHMVELSCWEEVEDLDQCRILVQAAPVEILLPSALEIRLTQSSRNILVSDLPSLDISEEVLLDKLELFFSKKKNGGSDVERREFLDDSNQVVLTFAQDGVAEPLIERGHVQIPIMGGKYEVKISPYLNGDITDLQLQPSRCPRTVLLSGIPDVLAEESMKDTLEIHFQKASRGGGEVDSLTYVPAGRTGVAVLVEDTQG
;
A
#
# COMPACT_ATOMS: atom_id res chain seq x y z
N SER A 1 -56.28 -13.46 0.56
CA SER A 1 -55.31 -14.55 0.49
C SER A 1 -54.91 -14.74 -0.96
N ASP A 2 -53.73 -15.31 -1.18
CA ASP A 2 -53.24 -15.84 -2.47
C ASP A 2 -52.34 -14.88 -3.27
N LEU A 3 -51.14 -14.67 -2.71
CA LEU A 3 -49.90 -14.51 -3.48
C LEU A 3 -49.72 -15.74 -4.40
N PRO A 4 -49.29 -15.59 -5.66
CA PRO A 4 -48.99 -16.74 -6.50
C PRO A 4 -47.78 -17.51 -5.98
N GLU A 5 -48.00 -18.76 -5.59
CA GLU A 5 -46.99 -19.78 -5.32
C GLU A 5 -46.13 -20.03 -6.57
N LYS A 6 -45.01 -19.30 -6.70
CA LYS A 6 -43.97 -19.68 -7.66
C LYS A 6 -42.91 -20.50 -6.92
N LYS A 7 -43.01 -21.83 -7.07
CA LYS A 7 -42.01 -22.80 -6.61
C LYS A 7 -40.67 -22.52 -7.31
N MET A 8 -39.71 -21.96 -6.59
CA MET A 8 -38.34 -21.84 -7.05
C MET A 8 -37.54 -23.05 -6.58
N VAL A 9 -36.79 -23.66 -7.49
CA VAL A 9 -35.87 -24.76 -7.19
C VAL A 9 -34.45 -24.23 -7.43
N PHE A 10 -33.62 -24.32 -6.39
CA PHE A 10 -32.19 -24.03 -6.46
C PHE A 10 -31.54 -24.99 -7.48
N LYS A 11 -30.89 -24.44 -8.52
CA LYS A 11 -30.35 -25.25 -9.62
C LYS A 11 -28.83 -25.36 -9.66
N GLU A 12 -28.07 -24.47 -9.02
CA GLU A 12 -26.62 -24.66 -8.93
C GLU A 12 -25.91 -23.70 -7.97
N LEU A 13 -24.88 -24.21 -7.29
CA LEU A 13 -23.83 -23.44 -6.63
C LEU A 13 -22.60 -23.50 -7.55
N VAL A 14 -22.28 -22.42 -8.26
CA VAL A 14 -21.01 -22.37 -9.01
C VAL A 14 -19.93 -21.84 -8.08
N ALA A 15 -19.23 -22.75 -7.43
CA ALA A 15 -17.95 -22.49 -6.79
C ALA A 15 -16.86 -22.47 -7.87
N ASN A 16 -16.70 -21.35 -8.56
CA ASN A 16 -15.42 -20.99 -9.15
C ASN A 16 -14.76 -19.98 -8.22
N LYS A 17 -14.11 -20.50 -7.17
CA LYS A 17 -13.14 -19.75 -6.38
C LYS A 17 -11.83 -19.70 -7.14
N GLU A 18 -11.80 -18.92 -8.22
CA GLU A 18 -10.57 -18.21 -8.56
C GLU A 18 -10.73 -16.85 -7.90
N ASP A 19 -9.92 -16.59 -6.86
CA ASP A 19 -9.89 -15.37 -6.05
C ASP A 19 -9.40 -14.16 -6.89
N MET A 20 -10.00 -13.88 -8.04
CA MET A 20 -9.69 -12.72 -8.89
C MET A 20 -10.32 -11.41 -8.39
N ASN A 21 -11.09 -11.46 -7.30
CA ASN A 21 -11.70 -10.30 -6.65
C ASN A 21 -11.22 -10.10 -5.21
N LYS A 22 -10.02 -10.56 -4.86
CA LYS A 22 -9.44 -10.21 -3.57
C LYS A 22 -8.75 -8.87 -3.71
N LEU A 23 -9.39 -7.80 -3.24
CA LEU A 23 -8.70 -6.55 -2.96
C LEU A 23 -7.58 -6.87 -1.97
N MET A 24 -6.34 -6.83 -2.44
CA MET A 24 -5.16 -7.07 -1.62
C MET A 24 -4.67 -5.73 -1.10
N LEU A 25 -4.78 -5.55 0.22
CA LEU A 25 -4.20 -4.40 0.90
C LEU A 25 -2.84 -4.83 1.45
N THR A 26 -1.76 -4.31 0.87
CA THR A 26 -0.39 -4.57 1.33
C THR A 26 0.08 -3.36 2.16
N PRO A 27 0.01 -3.42 3.51
CA PRO A 27 0.39 -2.30 4.35
C PRO A 27 1.91 -2.07 4.31
N ARG A 28 2.30 -0.80 4.24
CA ARG A 28 3.70 -0.36 4.35
C ARG A 28 3.81 0.64 5.49
N ILE A 29 4.21 0.16 6.66
CA ILE A 29 4.18 0.91 7.91
C ILE A 29 5.52 1.62 8.12
N ARG A 30 5.47 2.91 8.48
CA ARG A 30 6.63 3.69 8.88
C ARG A 30 6.71 3.70 10.41
N TYR A 31 7.69 3.01 10.96
CA TYR A 31 7.90 2.86 12.39
C TYR A 31 9.00 3.82 12.88
N PRO A 32 8.68 4.78 13.76
CA PRO A 32 9.68 5.70 14.28
C PRO A 32 10.62 4.98 15.25
N LEU A 33 11.93 5.11 15.02
CA LEU A 33 12.95 4.55 15.89
C LEU A 33 13.66 5.64 16.68
N PRO A 34 13.62 5.58 18.03
CA PRO A 34 14.38 6.50 18.85
C PRO A 34 15.89 6.21 18.72
N GLY A 35 16.71 7.22 18.99
CA GLY A 35 18.15 7.04 19.03
C GLY A 35 18.59 6.13 20.18
N GLY A 36 19.67 5.39 19.98
CA GLY A 36 20.13 4.36 20.90
C GLY A 36 19.28 3.10 20.82
N SER A 37 18.70 2.82 19.65
CA SER A 37 17.88 1.62 19.41
C SER A 37 18.24 0.94 18.11
N ALA A 38 17.97 -0.36 18.05
CA ALA A 38 18.12 -1.16 16.85
C ALA A 38 16.88 -2.03 16.62
N LEU A 39 16.56 -2.29 15.35
CA LEU A 39 15.63 -3.35 14.97
C LEU A 39 16.43 -4.50 14.40
N ILE A 40 16.08 -5.70 14.83
CA ILE A 40 16.64 -6.94 14.32
C ILE A 40 15.51 -7.87 13.92
N THR A 41 15.56 -8.36 12.70
CA THR A 41 14.64 -9.36 12.16
C THR A 41 15.39 -10.66 11.99
N PHE A 42 14.83 -11.73 12.52
CA PHE A 42 15.39 -13.08 12.42
C PHE A 42 14.70 -13.86 11.31
N GLU A 43 15.36 -14.90 10.80
CA GLU A 43 14.71 -15.81 9.86
C GLU A 43 13.57 -16.59 10.54
N GLU A 44 13.77 -17.01 11.79
CA GLU A 44 12.81 -17.78 12.57
C GLU A 44 12.10 -16.93 13.64
N ALA A 45 10.77 -17.00 13.70
CA ALA A 45 9.98 -16.32 14.74
C ALA A 45 10.29 -16.82 16.16
N GLU A 46 10.66 -18.10 16.31
CA GLU A 46 11.00 -18.68 17.60
C GLU A 46 12.25 -18.03 18.22
N VAL A 47 13.23 -17.64 17.40
CA VAL A 47 14.44 -16.95 17.84
C VAL A 47 14.07 -15.58 18.43
N ALA A 48 13.28 -14.80 17.69
CA ALA A 48 12.81 -13.49 18.14
C ALA A 48 12.02 -13.59 19.46
N GLN A 49 11.16 -14.61 19.59
CA GLN A 49 10.41 -14.85 20.81
C GLN A 49 11.32 -15.14 22.01
N ARG A 50 12.31 -16.03 21.86
CA ARG A 50 13.27 -16.34 22.94
C ARG A 50 14.04 -15.10 23.40
N ILE A 51 14.48 -14.27 22.47
CA ILE A 51 15.22 -13.04 22.77
C ILE A 51 14.36 -12.05 23.56
N ILE A 52 13.09 -11.90 23.19
CA ILE A 52 12.13 -11.04 23.90
C ILE A 52 11.80 -11.60 25.29
N GLU A 53 11.70 -12.92 25.44
CA GLU A 53 11.47 -13.57 26.75
C GLU A 53 12.65 -13.35 27.72
N MET A 54 13.88 -13.33 27.21
CA MET A 54 15.07 -13.02 28.01
C MET A 54 15.12 -11.56 28.46
N LYS A 55 14.47 -10.63 27.74
CA LYS A 55 14.37 -9.17 27.98
C LYS A 55 15.68 -8.39 28.01
N GLU A 56 16.72 -8.90 28.63
CA GLU A 56 17.99 -8.21 28.85
C GLU A 56 19.15 -9.03 28.29
N HIS A 57 19.99 -8.39 27.50
CA HIS A 57 21.12 -9.02 26.82
C HIS A 57 22.39 -8.23 27.14
N MET A 58 23.40 -8.94 27.65
CA MET A 58 24.70 -8.34 27.97
C MET A 58 25.64 -8.46 26.78
N VAL A 59 25.69 -7.42 25.96
CA VAL A 59 26.49 -7.40 24.73
C VAL A 59 27.92 -6.99 25.05
N GLU A 60 28.86 -7.86 24.67
CA GLU A 60 30.29 -7.59 24.75
C GLU A 60 30.74 -6.83 23.51
N LEU A 61 31.28 -5.63 23.72
CA LEU A 61 31.85 -4.79 22.68
C LEU A 61 33.27 -5.29 22.39
N SER A 62 33.45 -6.10 21.35
CA SER A 62 34.78 -6.42 20.83
C SER A 62 35.26 -5.23 20.00
N CYS A 63 36.14 -4.42 20.55
CA CYS A 63 36.83 -3.39 19.79
C CYS A 63 37.82 -4.09 18.85
N TRP A 64 37.51 -4.14 17.56
CA TRP A 64 38.47 -4.57 16.54
C TRP A 64 39.33 -3.38 16.15
N GLU A 65 40.17 -2.91 17.07
CA GLU A 65 41.30 -2.05 16.76
C GLU A 65 42.32 -2.12 17.91
N GLU A 66 43.58 -2.27 17.52
CA GLU A 66 44.79 -2.64 18.27
C GLU A 66 45.07 -1.81 19.52
N VAL A 67 44.36 -2.05 20.63
CA VAL A 67 44.71 -1.48 21.94
C VAL A 67 44.69 -2.60 22.98
N GLU A 68 45.88 -2.96 23.46
CA GLU A 68 46.11 -4.08 24.39
C GLU A 68 45.52 -3.86 25.81
N ASP A 69 44.88 -2.72 26.07
CA ASP A 69 44.39 -2.32 27.41
C ASP A 69 42.99 -1.66 27.38
N LEU A 70 41.96 -2.34 26.84
CA LEU A 70 40.57 -1.97 27.13
C LEU A 70 39.84 -3.14 27.78
N ASP A 71 39.33 -2.91 29.00
CA ASP A 71 38.34 -3.78 29.63
C ASP A 71 37.25 -4.10 28.59
N GLN A 72 36.92 -5.39 28.42
CA GLN A 72 35.83 -5.83 27.55
C GLN A 72 34.57 -5.07 27.96
N CYS A 73 34.23 -4.02 27.21
CA CYS A 73 33.12 -3.15 27.57
C CYS A 73 31.82 -3.93 27.35
N ARG A 74 30.99 -4.00 28.39
CA ARG A 74 29.71 -4.70 28.34
C ARG A 74 28.58 -3.69 28.39
N ILE A 75 27.66 -3.78 27.46
CA ILE A 75 26.45 -2.96 27.42
C ILE A 75 25.24 -3.83 27.72
N LEU A 76 24.28 -3.25 28.46
CA LEU A 76 23.01 -3.89 28.74
C LEU A 76 22.00 -3.40 27.70
N VAL A 77 21.53 -4.31 26.85
CA VAL A 77 20.54 -4.03 25.81
C VAL A 77 19.21 -4.65 26.21
N GLN A 78 18.13 -3.88 26.09
CA GLN A 78 16.78 -4.35 26.38
C GLN A 78 16.07 -4.76 25.09
N ALA A 79 15.59 -6.00 25.05
CA ALA A 79 14.80 -6.59 23.99
C ALA A 79 13.31 -6.47 24.30
N ALA A 80 12.55 -5.91 23.36
CA ALA A 80 11.12 -5.72 23.43
C ALA A 80 10.44 -6.15 22.12
N PRO A 81 9.16 -6.54 22.18
CA PRO A 81 8.39 -6.81 20.96
C PRO A 81 8.12 -5.54 20.16
N VAL A 82 8.09 -5.66 18.83
CA VAL A 82 7.63 -4.59 17.95
C VAL A 82 6.12 -4.70 17.77
N GLU A 83 5.39 -3.72 18.31
CA GLU A 83 3.94 -3.60 18.17
C GLU A 83 3.61 -2.52 17.13
N ILE A 84 2.76 -2.87 16.17
CA ILE A 84 2.31 -2.01 15.08
C ILE A 84 0.78 -2.02 14.97
N LEU A 85 0.22 -1.00 14.35
CA LEU A 85 -1.20 -0.95 14.01
C LEU A 85 -1.38 -1.40 12.56
N LEU A 86 -2.02 -2.55 12.36
CA LEU A 86 -2.37 -3.06 11.04
C LEU A 86 -3.85 -2.79 10.73
N PRO A 87 -4.19 -2.46 9.47
CA PRO A 87 -5.57 -2.44 9.02
C PRO A 87 -6.25 -3.81 9.20
N SER A 88 -7.38 -3.84 9.90
CA SER A 88 -8.19 -5.05 10.11
C SER A 88 -9.46 -5.07 9.26
N ALA A 89 -10.04 -3.90 8.99
CA ALA A 89 -11.20 -3.74 8.12
C ALA A 89 -11.13 -2.42 7.36
N LEU A 90 -11.59 -2.43 6.11
CA LEU A 90 -11.65 -1.27 5.23
C LEU A 90 -13.01 -1.26 4.52
N GLU A 91 -13.76 -0.17 4.67
CA GLU A 91 -14.97 0.09 3.92
C GLU A 91 -14.73 1.20 2.90
N ILE A 92 -15.04 0.92 1.65
CA ILE A 92 -14.96 1.89 0.55
C ILE A 92 -16.36 2.09 0.01
N ARG A 93 -16.83 3.33 0.01
CA ARG A 93 -18.08 3.70 -0.65
C ARG A 93 -17.79 4.14 -2.07
N LEU A 94 -18.42 3.46 -3.01
CA LEU A 94 -18.39 3.82 -4.42
C LEU A 94 -19.62 4.67 -4.75
N THR A 95 -19.40 5.86 -5.31
CA THR A 95 -20.47 6.75 -5.77
C THR A 95 -20.28 7.07 -7.25
N GLN A 96 -21.36 6.99 -8.03
CA GLN A 96 -21.32 7.42 -9.42
C GLN A 96 -21.38 8.94 -9.48
N SER A 97 -20.48 9.54 -10.27
CA SER A 97 -20.49 10.98 -10.50
C SER A 97 -21.67 11.38 -11.40
N SER A 98 -22.41 12.43 -11.01
CA SER A 98 -23.46 13.03 -11.83
C SER A 98 -22.91 13.97 -12.92
N ARG A 99 -21.61 14.27 -12.86
CA ARG A 99 -20.90 15.23 -13.74
C ARG A 99 -19.75 14.65 -14.53
N ASN A 100 -19.20 13.51 -14.12
CA ASN A 100 -18.03 12.92 -14.78
C ASN A 100 -18.45 11.72 -15.60
N ILE A 101 -17.89 11.61 -16.79
CA ILE A 101 -17.96 10.41 -17.61
C ILE A 101 -16.56 9.91 -17.93
N LEU A 102 -16.45 8.60 -18.12
CA LEU A 102 -15.26 7.96 -18.63
C LEU A 102 -15.48 7.64 -20.10
N VAL A 103 -14.55 8.08 -20.95
CA VAL A 103 -14.57 7.81 -22.39
C VAL A 103 -13.42 6.85 -22.70
N SER A 104 -13.77 5.67 -23.22
CA SER A 104 -12.84 4.61 -23.60
C SER A 104 -12.99 4.23 -25.07
N ASP A 105 -12.18 3.27 -25.52
CA ASP A 105 -12.12 2.82 -26.92
C ASP A 105 -11.76 3.97 -27.88
N LEU A 106 -10.84 4.84 -27.41
CA LEU A 106 -10.37 5.98 -28.19
C LEU A 106 -9.52 5.51 -29.38
N PRO A 107 -9.69 6.12 -30.55
CA PRO A 107 -8.95 5.71 -31.74
C PRO A 107 -7.47 6.06 -31.61
N SER A 108 -6.60 5.11 -31.93
CA SER A 108 -5.15 5.34 -32.06
C SER A 108 -4.86 6.07 -33.38
N LEU A 109 -4.93 7.40 -33.34
CA LEU A 109 -4.66 8.28 -34.46
C LEU A 109 -3.26 8.89 -34.34
N ASP A 110 -2.64 9.24 -35.46
CA ASP A 110 -1.37 9.97 -35.52
C ASP A 110 -1.60 11.47 -35.21
N ILE A 111 -2.22 11.75 -34.07
CA ILE A 111 -2.53 13.09 -33.58
C ILE A 111 -2.06 13.24 -32.13
N SER A 112 -1.78 14.46 -31.72
CA SER A 112 -1.44 14.76 -30.34
C SER A 112 -2.66 14.57 -29.42
N GLU A 113 -2.40 14.13 -28.18
CA GLU A 113 -3.39 13.96 -27.11
C GLU A 113 -4.26 15.20 -26.89
N GLU A 114 -3.67 16.40 -26.89
CA GLU A 114 -4.39 17.67 -26.78
C GLU A 114 -5.44 17.86 -27.90
N VAL A 115 -5.09 17.45 -29.12
CA VAL A 115 -5.98 17.56 -30.27
C VAL A 115 -7.14 16.58 -30.14
N LEU A 116 -6.91 15.38 -29.61
CA LEU A 116 -7.97 14.42 -29.33
C LEU A 116 -8.92 14.95 -28.25
N LEU A 117 -8.37 15.49 -27.16
CA LEU A 117 -9.15 16.11 -26.08
C LEU A 117 -10.00 17.27 -26.59
N ASP A 118 -9.45 18.14 -27.45
CA ASP A 118 -10.20 19.22 -28.11
C ASP A 118 -11.40 18.71 -28.89
N LYS A 119 -11.26 17.59 -29.61
CA LYS A 119 -12.37 17.01 -30.39
C LYS A 119 -13.42 16.39 -29.49
N LEU A 120 -13.01 15.71 -28.42
CA LEU A 120 -13.92 15.15 -27.43
C LEU A 120 -14.69 16.27 -26.73
N GLU A 121 -14.02 17.30 -26.22
CA GLU A 121 -14.65 18.46 -25.60
C GLU A 121 -15.63 19.16 -26.55
N LEU A 122 -15.23 19.43 -27.80
CA LEU A 122 -16.10 20.08 -28.78
C LEU A 122 -17.34 19.23 -29.12
N PHE A 123 -17.23 17.91 -29.02
CA PHE A 123 -18.35 17.01 -29.23
C PHE A 123 -19.29 17.00 -28.02
N PHE A 124 -18.74 16.83 -26.82
CA PHE A 124 -19.52 16.70 -25.58
C PHE A 124 -20.02 18.03 -25.03
N SER A 125 -19.45 19.18 -25.42
CA SER A 125 -19.98 20.51 -25.08
C SER A 125 -21.34 20.81 -25.74
N LYS A 126 -21.70 20.08 -26.80
CA LYS A 126 -22.91 20.38 -27.57
C LYS A 126 -24.14 19.72 -26.94
N LYS A 127 -25.12 20.53 -26.53
CA LYS A 127 -26.42 20.07 -26.03
C LYS A 127 -27.16 19.12 -26.98
N LYS A 128 -27.00 19.27 -28.30
CA LYS A 128 -27.59 18.35 -29.30
C LYS A 128 -27.10 16.91 -29.16
N ASN A 129 -25.90 16.73 -28.59
CA ASN A 129 -25.29 15.43 -28.35
C ASN A 129 -25.65 14.90 -26.95
N GLY A 130 -26.45 15.62 -26.16
CA GLY A 130 -26.81 15.26 -24.78
C GLY A 130 -25.79 15.71 -23.73
N GLY A 131 -24.76 16.47 -24.11
CA GLY A 131 -23.75 16.99 -23.18
C GLY A 131 -23.95 18.46 -22.80
N SER A 132 -22.94 19.03 -22.15
CA SER A 132 -22.92 20.42 -21.64
C SER A 132 -21.47 20.93 -21.64
N ASP A 133 -21.28 22.23 -21.38
CA ASP A 133 -19.96 22.84 -21.22
C ASP A 133 -19.06 21.96 -20.33
N VAL A 134 -17.87 21.67 -20.84
CA VAL A 134 -16.87 20.82 -20.18
C VAL A 134 -15.98 21.73 -19.35
N GLU A 135 -15.87 21.43 -18.07
CA GLU A 135 -15.02 22.17 -17.13
C GLU A 135 -13.59 21.61 -17.15
N ARG A 136 -13.44 20.29 -17.23
CA ARG A 136 -12.13 19.61 -17.22
C ARG A 136 -12.12 18.40 -18.14
N ARG A 137 -10.94 18.10 -18.66
CA ARG A 137 -10.65 16.96 -19.52
C ARG A 137 -9.26 16.44 -19.19
N GLU A 138 -9.16 15.18 -18.82
CA GLU A 138 -7.92 14.59 -18.31
C GLU A 138 -7.77 13.18 -18.87
N PHE A 139 -6.59 12.82 -19.36
CA PHE A 139 -6.27 11.42 -19.64
C PHE A 139 -6.02 10.69 -18.32
N LEU A 140 -6.51 9.47 -18.22
CA LEU A 140 -6.07 8.55 -17.18
C LEU A 140 -4.77 7.90 -17.65
N ASP A 141 -3.70 8.28 -16.97
CA ASP A 141 -2.38 7.67 -17.11
C ASP A 141 -2.55 6.13 -17.10
N ASP A 142 -1.88 5.47 -18.04
CA ASP A 142 -1.85 4.00 -18.21
C ASP A 142 -3.07 3.30 -18.83
N SER A 143 -4.16 4.01 -19.21
CA SER A 143 -5.38 3.32 -19.72
C SER A 143 -5.95 3.77 -21.07
N ASN A 144 -5.38 4.80 -21.72
CA ASN A 144 -5.94 5.41 -22.94
C ASN A 144 -7.44 5.74 -22.80
N GLN A 145 -7.81 6.21 -21.60
CA GLN A 145 -9.16 6.64 -21.25
C GLN A 145 -9.13 8.12 -20.92
N VAL A 146 -10.23 8.81 -21.20
CA VAL A 146 -10.38 10.24 -20.91
C VAL A 146 -11.53 10.42 -19.92
N VAL A 147 -11.26 11.18 -18.86
CA VAL A 147 -12.29 11.69 -17.97
C VAL A 147 -12.74 13.05 -18.46
N LEU A 148 -14.04 13.21 -18.65
CA LEU A 148 -14.65 14.51 -18.93
C LEU A 148 -15.52 14.93 -17.75
N THR A 149 -15.26 16.12 -17.23
CA THR A 149 -16.05 16.75 -16.17
C THR A 149 -16.91 17.85 -16.77
N PHE A 150 -18.23 17.73 -16.63
CA PHE A 150 -19.19 18.73 -17.09
C PHE A 150 -19.44 19.80 -16.01
N ALA A 151 -19.69 21.04 -16.44
CA ALA A 151 -20.06 22.13 -15.53
C ALA A 151 -21.44 21.95 -14.90
N GLN A 152 -22.33 21.18 -15.53
CA GLN A 152 -23.71 20.96 -15.08
C GLN A 152 -23.92 19.53 -14.57
N ASP A 153 -24.56 19.41 -13.41
CA ASP A 153 -24.98 18.13 -12.81
C ASP A 153 -26.10 17.45 -13.62
N GLY A 154 -26.09 16.12 -13.64
CA GLY A 154 -27.10 15.29 -14.30
C GLY A 154 -26.86 15.07 -15.79
N VAL A 155 -25.78 15.61 -16.34
CA VAL A 155 -25.38 15.43 -17.74
C VAL A 155 -24.73 14.06 -17.98
N ALA A 156 -24.09 13.50 -16.95
CA ALA A 156 -23.40 12.21 -17.08
C ALA A 156 -24.38 11.04 -17.32
N GLU A 157 -25.50 10.98 -16.58
CA GLU A 157 -26.45 9.85 -16.62
C GLU A 157 -27.00 9.57 -18.04
N PRO A 158 -27.55 10.56 -18.78
CA PRO A 158 -28.05 10.31 -20.14
C PRO A 158 -26.94 9.90 -21.13
N LEU A 159 -25.71 10.36 -20.92
CA LEU A 159 -24.57 10.00 -21.75
C LEU A 159 -24.12 8.56 -21.47
N ILE A 160 -24.12 8.15 -20.20
CA ILE A 160 -23.80 6.78 -19.77
C ILE A 160 -24.87 5.80 -20.27
N GLU A 161 -26.16 6.14 -20.17
CA GLU A 161 -27.26 5.30 -20.69
C GLU A 161 -27.15 5.03 -22.20
N ARG A 162 -26.59 5.99 -22.95
CA ARG A 162 -26.35 5.82 -24.38
C ARG A 162 -25.24 4.79 -24.66
N GLY A 163 -24.27 4.66 -23.77
CA GLY A 163 -23.21 3.65 -23.81
C GLY A 163 -22.15 3.86 -24.89
N HIS A 164 -22.52 4.05 -26.15
CA HIS A 164 -21.58 4.27 -27.27
C HIS A 164 -22.02 5.45 -28.12
N VAL A 165 -21.04 6.21 -28.61
CA VAL A 165 -21.30 7.39 -29.44
C VAL A 165 -20.30 7.49 -30.58
N GLN A 166 -20.79 7.87 -31.77
CA GLN A 166 -19.93 8.17 -32.91
C GLN A 166 -19.49 9.63 -32.90
N ILE A 167 -18.18 9.86 -32.81
CA ILE A 167 -17.57 11.18 -32.80
C ILE A 167 -16.82 11.41 -34.12
N PRO A 168 -17.07 12.55 -34.81
CA PRO A 168 -16.30 12.92 -35.98
C PRO A 168 -14.93 13.49 -35.56
N ILE A 169 -13.85 12.78 -35.88
CA ILE A 169 -12.48 13.17 -35.57
C ILE A 169 -11.70 13.22 -36.89
N MET A 170 -11.10 14.37 -37.22
CA MET A 170 -10.27 14.57 -38.42
C MET A 170 -10.87 14.05 -39.76
N GLY A 171 -12.21 14.10 -39.89
CA GLY A 171 -12.91 13.66 -41.09
C GLY A 171 -13.35 12.19 -41.09
N GLY A 172 -12.90 11.39 -40.12
CA GLY A 172 -13.40 10.04 -39.85
C GLY A 172 -14.52 10.03 -38.79
N LYS A 173 -15.30 8.95 -38.74
CA LYS A 173 -16.26 8.69 -37.66
C LYS A 173 -15.75 7.52 -36.82
N TYR A 174 -15.57 7.76 -35.54
CA TYR A 174 -15.06 6.76 -34.60
C TYR A 174 -16.10 6.53 -33.51
N GLU A 175 -16.35 5.28 -33.19
CA GLU A 175 -17.19 4.91 -32.06
C GLU A 175 -16.35 4.94 -30.80
N VAL A 176 -16.82 5.67 -29.79
CA VAL A 176 -16.23 5.69 -28.44
C VAL A 176 -17.24 5.18 -27.45
N LYS A 177 -16.75 4.56 -26.38
CA LYS A 177 -17.58 4.06 -25.29
C LYS A 177 -17.62 5.06 -24.16
N ILE A 178 -18.80 5.24 -23.59
CA ILE A 178 -19.07 6.07 -22.41
C ILE A 178 -19.45 5.14 -21.27
N SER A 179 -18.71 5.24 -20.17
CA SER A 179 -18.94 4.48 -18.94
C SER A 179 -19.03 5.41 -17.73
N PRO A 180 -19.68 4.95 -16.64
CA PRO A 180 -19.79 5.75 -15.42
C PRO A 180 -18.41 5.99 -14.82
N TYR A 181 -18.17 7.23 -14.38
CA TYR A 181 -17.04 7.54 -13.53
C TYR A 181 -17.42 7.30 -12.05
N LEU A 182 -16.72 6.38 -11.40
CA LEU A 182 -16.94 6.03 -10.00
C LEU A 182 -15.92 6.75 -9.12
N ASN A 183 -16.40 7.50 -8.13
CA ASN A 183 -15.58 8.00 -7.04
C ASN A 183 -15.55 6.95 -5.93
N GLY A 184 -14.36 6.64 -5.41
CA GLY A 184 -14.20 5.79 -4.24
C GLY A 184 -13.74 6.61 -3.04
N ASP A 185 -14.55 6.65 -1.98
CA ASP A 185 -14.18 7.26 -0.70
C ASP A 185 -13.96 6.17 0.34
N ILE A 186 -12.87 6.25 1.10
CA ILE A 186 -12.70 5.42 2.30
C ILE A 186 -13.64 5.95 3.37
N THR A 187 -14.57 5.12 3.84
CA THR A 187 -15.58 5.51 4.82
C THR A 187 -15.29 5.02 6.21
N ASP A 188 -14.66 3.86 6.33
CA ASP A 188 -14.20 3.31 7.61
C ASP A 188 -12.87 2.58 7.42
N LEU A 189 -11.96 2.79 8.36
CA LEU A 189 -10.67 2.08 8.43
C LEU A 189 -10.44 1.70 9.89
N GLN A 190 -10.52 0.41 10.17
CA GLN A 190 -10.27 -0.13 11.50
C GLN A 190 -8.84 -0.63 11.60
N LEU A 191 -8.19 -0.30 12.71
CA LEU A 191 -6.81 -0.70 13.00
C LEU A 191 -6.79 -1.62 14.21
N GLN A 192 -5.96 -2.65 14.16
CA GLN A 192 -5.71 -3.55 15.28
C GLN A 192 -4.22 -3.62 15.61
N PRO A 193 -3.86 -3.65 16.91
CA PRO A 193 -2.51 -3.95 17.33
C PRO A 193 -2.08 -5.33 16.83
N SER A 194 -0.89 -5.40 16.26
CA SER A 194 -0.25 -6.62 15.81
C SER A 194 1.22 -6.59 16.18
N ARG A 195 1.79 -7.77 16.46
CA ARG A 195 3.19 -7.94 16.81
C ARG A 195 3.94 -8.50 15.62
N CYS A 196 5.08 -7.91 15.30
CA CYS A 196 6.00 -8.49 14.31
C CYS A 196 6.62 -9.77 14.93
N PRO A 197 6.33 -10.97 14.39
CA PRO A 197 6.70 -12.21 15.06
C PRO A 197 8.21 -12.48 15.00
N ARG A 198 8.88 -11.98 13.95
CA ARG A 198 10.32 -12.17 13.70
C ARG A 198 11.19 -10.98 14.07
N THR A 199 10.59 -9.84 14.43
CA THR A 199 11.32 -8.59 14.66
C THR A 199 11.36 -8.23 16.14
N VAL A 200 12.54 -7.86 16.62
CA VAL A 200 12.79 -7.43 17.99
C VAL A 200 13.30 -5.99 18.00
N LEU A 201 12.78 -5.19 18.93
CA LEU A 201 13.30 -3.88 19.25
C LEU A 201 14.35 -3.99 20.35
N LEU A 202 15.54 -3.52 20.06
CA LEU A 202 16.66 -3.39 20.98
C LEU A 202 16.78 -1.93 21.41
N SER A 203 16.87 -1.68 22.71
CA SER A 203 16.97 -0.33 23.29
C SER A 203 18.04 -0.26 24.38
N GLY A 204 18.46 0.95 24.73
CA GLY A 204 19.54 1.18 25.71
C GLY A 204 20.94 1.04 25.11
N ILE A 205 21.07 1.19 23.79
CA ILE A 205 22.36 1.08 23.09
C ILE A 205 23.09 2.44 23.22
N PRO A 206 24.27 2.50 23.84
CA PRO A 206 25.03 3.73 23.96
C PRO A 206 25.82 4.02 22.68
N ASP A 207 26.07 5.30 22.41
CA ASP A 207 26.85 5.76 21.26
C ASP A 207 28.34 5.79 21.59
N VAL A 208 28.96 4.60 21.64
CA VAL A 208 30.36 4.40 22.05
C VAL A 208 31.25 3.79 20.96
N LEU A 209 30.65 3.26 19.89
CA LEU A 209 31.33 2.73 18.72
C LEU A 209 30.79 3.40 17.47
N ALA A 210 31.55 3.34 16.38
CA ALA A 210 31.05 3.72 15.06
C ALA A 210 29.80 2.89 14.70
N GLU A 211 28.91 3.46 13.89
CA GLU A 211 27.60 2.90 13.54
C GLU A 211 27.69 1.47 12.97
N GLU A 212 28.59 1.25 12.01
CA GLU A 212 28.84 -0.06 11.41
C GLU A 212 29.42 -1.06 12.42
N SER A 213 30.39 -0.64 13.24
CA SER A 213 30.99 -1.51 14.26
C SER A 213 29.98 -1.93 15.35
N MET A 214 29.09 -1.02 15.73
CA MET A 214 28.01 -1.31 16.67
C MET A 214 27.01 -2.30 16.05
N LYS A 215 26.63 -2.08 14.79
CA LYS A 215 25.76 -2.97 14.05
C LYS A 215 26.33 -4.39 13.96
N ASP A 216 27.58 -4.53 13.54
CA ASP A 216 28.27 -5.83 13.45
C ASP A 216 28.35 -6.52 14.81
N THR A 217 28.65 -5.77 15.87
CA THR A 217 28.72 -6.29 17.24
C THR A 217 27.37 -6.85 17.71
N LEU A 218 26.28 -6.12 17.44
CA LEU A 218 24.93 -6.56 17.76
C LEU A 218 24.55 -7.81 16.95
N GLU A 219 24.83 -7.80 15.64
CA GLU A 219 24.54 -8.93 14.75
C GLU A 219 25.26 -10.21 15.22
N ILE A 220 26.58 -10.14 15.46
CA ILE A 220 27.37 -11.27 15.96
C ILE A 220 26.87 -11.73 17.34
N HIS A 221 26.41 -10.83 18.20
CA HIS A 221 25.85 -11.19 19.50
C HIS A 221 24.57 -12.03 19.34
N PHE A 222 23.64 -11.56 18.50
CA PHE A 222 22.32 -12.17 18.31
C PHE A 222 22.31 -13.32 17.30
N GLN A 223 23.40 -13.57 16.59
CA GLN A 223 23.61 -14.82 15.82
C GLN A 223 24.04 -16.00 16.68
N LYS A 224 24.60 -15.76 17.88
CA LYS A 224 25.11 -16.84 18.74
C LYS A 224 23.96 -17.60 19.41
N ALA A 225 23.80 -18.87 19.06
CA ALA A 225 22.82 -19.78 19.67
C ALA A 225 22.98 -19.89 21.21
N SER A 226 24.20 -19.76 21.74
CA SER A 226 24.46 -19.74 23.20
C SER A 226 23.79 -18.57 23.93
N ARG A 227 23.37 -17.53 23.20
CA ARG A 227 22.69 -16.34 23.70
C ARG A 227 21.20 -16.32 23.32
N GLY A 228 20.65 -17.47 22.91
CA GLY A 228 19.28 -17.59 22.41
C GLY A 228 19.08 -17.07 20.99
N GLY A 229 20.17 -16.67 20.33
CA GLY A 229 20.24 -16.13 18.98
C GLY A 229 20.01 -17.14 17.86
N GLY A 230 20.05 -16.66 16.62
CA GLY A 230 19.82 -17.43 15.40
C GLY A 230 20.13 -16.61 14.14
N GLU A 231 19.78 -17.12 12.97
CA GLU A 231 20.06 -16.44 11.70
C GLU A 231 19.31 -15.11 11.62
N VAL A 232 20.06 -14.05 11.27
CA VAL A 232 19.58 -12.68 11.20
C VAL A 232 19.32 -12.35 9.74
N ASP A 233 18.07 -11.99 9.43
CA ASP A 233 17.67 -11.56 8.08
C ASP A 233 18.05 -10.09 7.84
N SER A 234 17.78 -9.23 8.83
CA SER A 234 18.09 -7.80 8.71
C SER A 234 18.31 -7.11 10.06
N LEU A 235 19.26 -6.18 10.12
CA LEU A 235 19.55 -5.35 11.28
C LEU A 235 19.71 -3.88 10.89
N THR A 236 19.04 -2.99 11.62
CA THR A 236 19.18 -1.54 11.52
C THR A 236 19.42 -0.93 12.89
N TYR A 237 20.44 -0.06 13.00
CA TYR A 237 20.78 0.65 14.23
C TYR A 237 20.63 2.15 14.05
N VAL A 238 20.13 2.85 15.07
CA VAL A 238 20.03 4.31 15.13
C VAL A 238 20.87 4.80 16.31
N PRO A 239 21.97 5.54 16.07
CA PRO A 239 22.82 6.09 17.13
C PRO A 239 22.07 7.00 18.12
N ALA A 240 22.57 7.10 19.34
CA ALA A 240 21.99 8.00 20.34
C ALA A 240 22.04 9.46 19.84
N GLY A 241 20.97 10.22 20.11
CA GLY A 241 20.84 11.60 19.64
C GLY A 241 20.39 11.75 18.17
N ARG A 242 20.21 10.65 17.43
CA ARG A 242 19.55 10.64 16.11
C ARG A 242 18.14 10.05 16.22
N THR A 243 17.36 10.21 15.15
CA THR A 243 16.04 9.56 14.99
C THR A 243 15.98 8.89 13.62
N GLY A 244 15.53 7.64 13.58
CA GLY A 244 15.35 6.88 12.35
C GLY A 244 13.89 6.58 12.07
N VAL A 245 13.59 6.12 10.85
CA VAL A 245 12.29 5.58 10.49
C VAL A 245 12.53 4.24 9.81
N ALA A 246 12.07 3.15 10.43
CA ALA A 246 12.05 1.85 9.81
C ALA A 246 10.79 1.67 8.95
N VAL A 247 10.91 0.89 7.88
CA VAL A 247 9.78 0.53 7.02
C VAL A 247 9.48 -0.95 7.25
N LEU A 248 8.30 -1.23 7.79
CA LEU A 248 7.81 -2.58 8.02
C LEU A 248 6.80 -2.92 6.91
N VAL A 249 7.00 -4.08 6.29
CA VAL A 249 6.15 -4.61 5.22
C VAL A 249 5.60 -5.97 5.64
N GLU A 250 4.56 -6.43 4.94
CA GLU A 250 4.01 -7.77 5.15
C GLU A 250 5.08 -8.83 4.87
N ASP A 251 5.17 -9.80 5.78
CA ASP A 251 6.12 -10.88 5.68
C ASP A 251 5.59 -11.95 4.71
N THR A 252 6.22 -12.09 3.55
CA THR A 252 5.81 -13.07 2.54
C THR A 252 6.46 -14.44 2.73
N GLN A 253 7.27 -14.63 3.77
CA GLN A 253 8.00 -15.89 4.03
C GLN A 253 7.24 -16.85 4.97
N GLY A 254 5.91 -16.74 5.03
CA GLY A 254 5.03 -17.63 5.82
C GLY A 254 4.71 -18.94 5.13
#